data_AF-A0A7J9SQE5-F1
#
_entry.id   AF-A0A7J9SQE5-F1
#
_cell.length_a   1.000
_cell.length_b   1.000
_cell.length_c   1.000
_cell.angle_alpha   90.00
_cell.angle_beta   90.00
_cell.angle_gamma   90.00
#
_symmetry.space_group_name_H-M   'P 1'
#
loop_
_entity.id
_entity.type
_entity.pdbx_description
1 polymer ?
#
loop_
_entity_poly.entity_id
_entity_poly.type
_entity_poly.pdbx_seq_one_letter_code
_entity_poly.pdbx_strand_id
1 'polypeptide(L)' 'MDPSRRKAIGGLIFALGLIVMLIRAMTDLYEVKIGVIIMLAIWFIGGAFVALIFGGEEEPPEQSES' A
#
# COMPACT_ATOMS: atom_id res chain seq x y z
N MET A 1 -3.66 -21.51 -15.44
CA MET A 1 -3.29 -20.34 -14.60
C MET A 1 -1.88 -19.94 -14.99
N ASP A 2 -1.72 -18.76 -15.59
CA ASP A 2 -0.42 -18.26 -16.03
C ASP A 2 0.62 -18.24 -14.89
N PRO A 3 1.88 -18.63 -15.17
CA PRO A 3 2.94 -18.66 -14.17
C PRO A 3 3.18 -17.28 -13.54
N SER A 4 2.96 -16.19 -14.28
CA SER A 4 3.04 -14.81 -13.78
C SER A 4 1.95 -14.50 -12.73
N ARG A 5 0.73 -15.02 -12.91
CA ARG A 5 -0.37 -14.83 -11.94
C ARG A 5 -0.09 -15.55 -10.62
N ARG A 6 0.49 -16.76 -10.67
CA ARG A 6 0.90 -17.50 -9.46
C ARG A 6 1.99 -16.78 -8.68
N LYS A 7 2.99 -16.21 -9.37
CA LYS A 7 4.03 -15.38 -8.73
C LYS A 7 3.47 -14.12 -8.10
N ALA A 8 2.58 -13.40 -8.80
CA ALA A 8 1.93 -12.20 -8.27
C ALA A 8 1.08 -12.50 -7.02
N ILE A 9 0.30 -13.58 -7.04
CA ILE A 9 -0.52 -14.00 -5.90
C ILE A 9 0.37 -14.45 -4.73
N GLY A 10 1.45 -15.21 -5.01
CA GLY A 10 2.41 -15.61 -3.98
C GLY A 10 3.10 -14.42 -3.32
N GLY A 11 3.50 -13.42 -4.10
CA GLY A 11 4.06 -12.17 -3.59
C GLY A 11 3.04 -11.37 -2.76
N LEU A 12 1.79 -11.31 -3.18
CA LEU A 12 0.72 -10.64 -2.46
C LEU A 12 0.44 -11.31 -1.10
N ILE A 13 0.35 -12.64 -1.06
CA ILE A 13 0.13 -13.41 0.17
C ILE A 13 1.31 -13.24 1.13
N PHE A 14 2.54 -13.25 0.62
CA PHE A 14 3.74 -13.04 1.43
C PHE A 14 3.78 -11.63 2.03
N ALA A 15 3.47 -10.60 1.24
CA ALA A 15 3.38 -9.22 1.71
C ALA A 15 2.29 -9.04 2.77
N LEU A 16 1.10 -9.62 2.56
CA LEU A 16 0.02 -9.64 3.54
C LEU A 16 0.44 -10.33 4.84
N GLY A 17 1.12 -11.46 4.75
CA GLY A 17 1.66 -12.18 5.91
C GLY A 17 2.64 -11.33 6.73
N LEU A 18 3.55 -10.62 6.06
CA LEU A 18 4.48 -9.70 6.73
C LEU A 18 3.75 -8.54 7.42
N ILE A 19 2.75 -7.95 6.78
CA ILE A 19 1.95 -6.86 7.35
C ILE A 19 1.23 -7.33 8.61
N VAL A 20 0.57 -8.49 8.56
CA VAL A 20 -0.15 -9.04 9.72
C VAL A 20 0.81 -9.40 10.85
N MET A 21 1.99 -9.94 10.54
CA MET A 21 3.02 -10.25 11.53
C MET A 21 3.55 -8.97 12.19
N LEU A 22 3.76 -7.91 11.42
CA LEU A 22 4.20 -6.61 11.93
C LEU A 22 3.14 -5.97 12.84
N ILE A 23 1.87 -5.99 12.41
CA ILE A 23 0.74 -5.51 13.21
C ILE A 23 0.67 -6.29 14.51
N ARG A 24 0.75 -7.62 14.47
CA ARG A 24 0.68 -8.46 15.68
C ARG A 24 1.82 -8.20 16.65
N ALA A 25 3.05 -8.05 16.14
CA ALA A 25 4.21 -7.68 16.96
C ALA A 25 4.04 -6.30 17.61
N MET A 26 3.41 -5.36 16.91
CA MET A 26 3.14 -4.03 17.44
C MET A 26 1.98 -4.00 18.44
N THR A 27 0.92 -4.78 18.22
CA THR A 27 -0.22 -4.87 19.16
C THR A 27 0.16 -5.53 20.48
N ASP A 28 1.12 -6.46 20.47
CA ASP A 28 1.59 -7.13 21.69
C ASP A 28 2.53 -6.23 22.53
N LEU A 29 3.23 -5.30 21.87
CA LEU A 29 4.19 -4.40 22.51
C LEU A 29 3.61 -3.03 22.87
N TYR A 30 2.52 -2.59 22.23
CA TYR A 30 2.05 -1.22 22.34
C TYR A 30 0.55 -1.09 22.59
N GLU A 31 0.22 -0.14 23.47
CA GLU A 31 -1.13 0.34 23.73
C GLU A 31 -1.86 0.68 22.42
N VAL A 32 -3.17 0.36 22.32
CA VAL A 32 -4.02 0.47 21.11
C VAL A 32 -3.81 1.76 20.30
N LYS A 33 -3.48 2.87 20.97
CA LYS A 33 -3.15 4.17 20.35
C LYS A 33 -2.00 4.09 19.34
N ILE A 34 -0.97 3.32 19.63
CA ILE A 34 0.23 3.20 18.78
C ILE A 34 -0.05 2.32 17.58
N GLY A 35 -0.84 1.26 17.72
CA GLY A 35 -1.33 0.46 16.58
C GLY A 35 -2.08 1.30 15.56
N VAL A 36 -2.90 2.27 16.01
CA VAL A 36 -3.58 3.24 15.12
C VAL A 36 -2.59 4.18 14.43
N ILE A 37 -1.55 4.66 15.12
CA ILE A 37 -0.51 5.52 14.53
C ILE A 37 0.26 4.78 13.44
N ILE A 38 0.64 3.52 13.67
CA ILE A 38 1.32 2.69 12.67
C ILE A 38 0.41 2.42 11.47
N MET A 39 -0.86 2.10 11.70
CA MET A 39 -1.84 1.90 10.64
C MET A 39 -1.93 3.14 9.74
N LEU A 40 -2.03 4.33 10.35
CA LEU A 40 -2.01 5.60 9.62
C LEU A 40 -0.68 5.81 8.87
N ALA A 41 0.46 5.49 9.48
CA ALA A 41 1.77 5.61 8.83
C ALA A 41 1.89 4.70 7.61
N ILE A 42 1.45 3.44 7.70
CA ILE A 42 1.42 2.50 6.57
C ILE A 42 0.46 3.01 5.49
N TRP A 43 -0.69 3.57 5.88
CA TRP A 43 -1.65 4.13 4.93
C TRP A 43 -1.10 5.35 4.19
N PHE A 44 -0.38 6.25 4.88
CA PHE A 44 0.31 7.38 4.27
C PHE A 44 1.46 6.95 3.35
N ILE A 45 2.28 5.99 3.78
CA ILE A 45 3.40 5.49 2.98
C ILE A 45 2.86 4.75 1.74
N GLY A 46 1.86 3.90 1.91
CA GLY A 46 1.20 3.19 0.81
C GLY A 46 0.51 4.17 -0.15
N GLY A 47 -0.21 5.16 0.36
CA GLY A 47 -0.85 6.21 -0.43
C GLY A 47 0.16 7.06 -1.21
N ALA A 48 1.27 7.46 -0.58
CA ALA A 48 2.33 8.20 -1.23
C ALA A 48 3.04 7.36 -2.31
N PHE A 49 3.27 6.07 -2.06
CA PHE A 49 3.87 5.17 -3.04
C PHE A 49 2.95 4.93 -4.23
N VAL A 50 1.64 4.77 -3.99
CA VAL A 50 0.63 4.68 -5.05
C VAL A 50 0.55 5.98 -5.84
N ALA A 51 0.55 7.14 -5.18
CA ALA A 51 0.53 8.44 -5.85
C ALA A 51 1.80 8.67 -6.70
N LEU A 52 2.97 8.21 -6.24
CA LEU A 52 4.20 8.31 -7.04
C LEU A 52 4.22 7.37 -8.25
N ILE A 53 3.59 6.19 -8.16
CA ILE A 53 3.56 5.23 -9.26
C ILE A 53 2.39 5.48 -10.23
N PHE A 54 1.23 5.93 -9.75
CA PHE A 54 0.00 6.07 -10.53
C PHE A 54 -0.48 7.52 -10.70
N GLY A 55 0.03 8.49 -9.93
CA GLY A 55 -0.37 9.90 -10.01
C GLY A 55 0.46 10.74 -10.99
N GLY A 56 1.30 10.12 -11.81
CA GLY A 56 2.14 10.80 -12.81
C GLY A 56 1.43 11.14 -14.12
N GLU A 57 0.16 10.78 -14.29
CA GLU A 57 -0.66 11.14 -15.46
C GLU A 57 -1.67 12.23 -15.07
N GLU A 58 -1.17 13.42 -14.73
CA GLU A 58 -1.94 14.63 -14.99
C GLU A 58 -1.84 14.89 -16.51
N GLU A 59 -2.74 14.26 -17.27
CA GLU A 59 -3.05 14.73 -18.63
C GLU A 59 -3.46 16.20 -18.50
N PRO A 60 -2.69 17.15 -19.07
CA PRO A 60 -3.07 18.56 -19.00
C PRO A 60 -4.40 18.71 -19.73
N PRO A 61 -5.31 19.60 -19.27
CA PRO A 61 -6.58 19.81 -19.93
C PRO A 61 -6.29 20.22 -21.37
N GLU A 62 -6.70 19.40 -22.34
CA GLU A 62 -6.78 19.78 -23.75
C GLU A 62 -7.50 21.13 -23.78
N GLN A 63 -6.74 22.19 -24.05
CA GLN A 63 -7.31 23.49 -24.34
C GLN A 63 -8.23 23.27 -25.53
N SER A 64 -9.53 23.41 -25.25
CA SER A 64 -10.57 23.52 -26.26
C SER A 64 -10.15 24.60 -27.26
N GLU A 65 -9.64 24.17 -28.41
CA GLU A 65 -9.27 25.07 -29.49
C GLU A 65 -10.57 25.67 -30.05
N SER A 66 -10.63 26.99 -29.88
CA SER A 66 -11.44 28.03 -30.54
C SER A 66 -12.31 27.67 -31.74
#